data_AF-A0A537MRQ3-F1
#
_entry.id   AF-A0A537MRQ3-F1
#
_cell.length_a   1.000
_cell.length_b   1.000
_cell.length_c   1.000
_cell.angle_alpha   90.00
_cell.angle_beta   90.00
_cell.angle_gamma   90.00
#
_symmetry.space_group_name_H-M   'P 1'
#
loop_
_entity.id
_entity.type
_entity.pdbx_description
1 polymer ?
#
loop_
_entity_poly.entity_id
_entity_poly.type
_entity_poly.pdbx_seq_one_letter_code
_entity_poly.pdbx_strand_id
1 'polypeptide(L)'
;MSEATYGVREGEVTVELPSHSDAHLYFIGRIRTPWTDRDNCPKNPRESEAVCTVEIDPRWEAALKGVESCTHVVVLYWMDRSRRDLVVQVPRHYGERRGTFALRSPARPNPIALSVARLLRVEGTRLCVVGLDCLDKTPLLDIKPYFAST
;
A
#
# COMPACT_ATOMS: atom_id res chain seq x y z
N MET A 1 20.88 6.90 3.78
CA MET A 1 20.21 5.76 4.43
C MET A 1 20.84 4.50 3.87
N SER A 2 21.54 3.74 4.71
CA SER A 2 22.39 2.63 4.29
C SER A 2 21.56 1.44 3.77
N GLU A 3 22.16 0.75 2.80
CA GLU A 3 21.69 -0.40 2.02
C GLU A 3 21.33 -1.67 2.82
N ALA A 4 21.29 -1.60 4.17
CA ALA A 4 21.51 -2.75 5.03
C ALA A 4 20.38 -3.03 6.05
N THR A 5 19.12 -2.67 5.81
CA THR A 5 18.11 -2.87 6.87
C THR A 5 17.44 -4.25 6.85
N TYR A 6 17.40 -5.02 5.76
CA TYR A 6 16.77 -6.35 5.78
C TYR A 6 17.40 -7.34 4.78
N GLY A 7 18.42 -8.09 5.23
CA GLY A 7 18.90 -9.28 4.52
C GLY A 7 17.82 -10.35 4.39
N VAL A 8 18.03 -11.30 3.47
CA VAL A 8 17.22 -12.52 3.35
C VAL A 8 17.38 -13.32 4.65
N ARG A 9 16.27 -13.68 5.29
CA ARG A 9 16.30 -14.50 6.52
C ARG A 9 16.51 -15.96 6.17
N GLU A 10 16.96 -16.73 7.15
CA GLU A 10 16.99 -18.20 7.03
C GLU A 10 15.62 -18.75 6.65
N GLY A 11 15.58 -19.60 5.63
CA GLY A 11 14.34 -20.17 5.09
C GLY A 11 13.59 -19.28 4.10
N GLU A 12 13.98 -18.03 3.88
CA GLU A 12 13.44 -17.23 2.77
C GLU A 12 14.07 -17.64 1.43
N VAL A 13 13.34 -17.44 0.32
CA VAL A 13 13.81 -17.77 -1.02
C VAL A 13 13.60 -16.56 -1.93
N THR A 14 14.66 -16.19 -2.65
CA THR A 14 14.66 -15.12 -3.66
C THR A 14 14.77 -15.70 -5.06
N VAL A 15 14.31 -14.96 -6.07
CA VAL A 15 14.50 -15.27 -7.48
C VAL A 15 15.10 -14.07 -8.22
N GLU A 16 15.75 -14.33 -9.35
CA GLU A 16 16.12 -13.26 -10.27
C GLU A 16 14.85 -12.66 -10.89
N LEU A 17 14.77 -11.33 -10.95
CA LEU A 17 13.66 -10.64 -11.58
C LEU A 17 13.85 -10.59 -13.11
N PRO A 18 12.75 -10.52 -13.89
CA PRO A 18 12.84 -10.26 -15.31
C PRO A 18 13.66 -8.99 -15.60
N SER A 19 14.43 -9.00 -16.69
CA SER A 19 15.33 -7.89 -17.07
C SER A 19 14.60 -6.61 -17.50
N HIS A 20 13.30 -6.68 -17.73
CA HIS A 20 12.46 -5.57 -18.17
C HIS A 20 11.06 -5.67 -17.54
N SER A 21 10.36 -4.53 -17.53
CA SER A 21 8.94 -4.46 -17.14
C SER A 21 8.04 -4.59 -18.36
N ASP A 22 6.93 -5.32 -18.22
CA ASP A 22 5.92 -5.46 -19.29
C ASP A 22 5.04 -4.22 -19.45
N ALA A 23 4.91 -3.41 -18.40
CA ALA A 23 4.04 -2.23 -18.36
C ALA A 23 4.56 -1.17 -17.38
N HIS A 24 4.00 0.04 -17.50
CA HIS A 24 4.28 1.17 -16.62
C HIS A 24 3.01 1.62 -15.90
N LEU A 25 3.18 2.11 -14.68
CA LEU A 25 2.12 2.69 -13.86
C LEU A 25 2.42 4.17 -13.63
N TYR A 26 1.37 4.99 -13.61
CA TYR A 26 1.48 6.36 -13.12
C TYR A 26 1.17 6.39 -11.63
N PHE A 27 1.99 7.10 -10.86
CA PHE A 27 1.55 7.54 -9.55
C PHE A 27 0.60 8.72 -9.74
N ILE A 28 -0.61 8.60 -9.22
CA ILE A 28 -1.67 9.60 -9.40
C ILE A 28 -1.77 10.56 -8.21
N GLY A 29 -0.86 10.41 -7.24
CA GLY A 29 -0.86 11.17 -6.00
C GLY A 29 0.05 10.56 -4.93
N ARG A 30 -0.14 11.00 -3.69
CA ARG A 30 0.58 10.49 -2.51
C ARG A 30 -0.33 10.30 -1.31
N ILE A 31 0.05 9.36 -0.45
CA ILE A 31 -0.62 9.13 0.82
C ILE A 31 0.18 9.81 1.94
N ARG A 32 -0.50 10.59 2.77
CA ARG A 32 0.03 11.22 3.98
C ARG A 32 -0.48 10.48 5.20
N THR A 33 0.45 9.97 5.99
CA THR A 33 0.18 9.19 7.20
C THR A 33 1.09 9.66 8.33
N PRO A 34 0.79 9.36 9.62
CA PRO A 34 1.67 9.75 10.72
C PRO A 34 2.95 8.87 10.81
N TRP A 35 3.07 7.81 10.01
CA TRP A 35 4.13 6.82 10.14
C TRP A 35 5.30 7.14 9.20
N THR A 36 6.38 7.65 9.74
CA THR A 36 7.60 7.99 8.98
C THR A 36 8.64 6.88 8.98
N ASP A 37 8.48 5.88 9.87
CA ASP A 37 9.33 4.69 9.97
C ASP A 37 8.47 3.41 9.96
N ARG A 38 9.03 2.33 9.41
CA ARG A 38 8.31 1.07 9.18
C ARG A 38 7.91 0.39 10.48
N ASP A 39 8.71 0.51 11.54
CA ASP A 39 8.42 -0.15 12.80
C ASP A 39 7.23 0.50 13.53
N ASN A 40 6.85 1.72 13.13
CA ASN A 40 5.66 2.42 13.62
C ASN A 40 4.42 2.21 12.74
N CYS A 41 4.56 1.65 11.52
CA CYS A 41 3.40 1.36 10.68
C CYS A 41 2.53 0.27 11.34
N PRO A 42 1.19 0.41 11.30
CA PRO A 42 0.28 -0.67 11.67
C PRO A 42 0.58 -1.91 10.82
N LYS A 43 0.43 -3.11 11.37
CA LYS A 43 0.59 -4.34 10.57
C LYS A 43 -0.65 -4.62 9.74
N ASN A 44 -1.79 -4.11 10.18
CA ASN A 44 -3.06 -4.18 9.49
C ASN A 44 -3.80 -2.84 9.66
N PRO A 45 -4.66 -2.46 8.69
CA PRO A 45 -5.41 -1.21 8.76
C PRO A 45 -6.31 -1.05 10.00
N ARG A 46 -6.75 -2.17 10.59
CA ARG A 46 -7.62 -2.21 11.77
C ARG A 46 -6.89 -1.89 13.08
N GLU A 47 -5.56 -1.83 13.07
CA GLU A 47 -4.74 -1.57 14.25
C GLU A 47 -4.58 -0.07 14.53
N SER A 48 -5.15 0.81 13.71
CA SER A 48 -5.10 2.25 13.91
C SER A 48 -6.35 2.98 13.45
N GLU A 49 -6.79 3.96 14.25
CA GLU A 49 -7.83 4.93 13.91
C GLU A 49 -7.25 6.27 13.44
N ALA A 50 -5.95 6.32 13.11
CA ALA A 50 -5.31 7.55 12.65
C ALA A 50 -5.96 8.07 11.36
N VAL A 51 -6.31 9.36 11.36
CA VAL A 51 -6.78 10.03 10.16
C VAL A 51 -5.61 10.27 9.22
N CYS A 52 -5.70 9.72 8.02
CA CYS A 52 -4.74 9.87 6.95
C CYS A 52 -5.33 10.71 5.82
N THR A 53 -4.48 11.18 4.91
CA THR A 53 -4.93 11.91 3.71
C THR A 53 -4.42 11.21 2.46
N VAL A 54 -5.31 10.92 1.54
CA VAL A 54 -4.97 10.53 0.17
C VAL A 54 -5.01 11.80 -0.67
N GLU A 55 -3.83 12.28 -1.09
CA GLU A 55 -3.66 13.48 -1.91
C GLU A 55 -3.61 13.05 -3.38
N ILE A 56 -4.56 13.50 -4.19
CA ILE A 56 -4.58 13.29 -5.64
C ILE A 56 -3.85 14.44 -6.34
N ASP A 57 -3.05 14.14 -7.36
CA ASP A 57 -2.39 15.18 -8.15
C ASP A 57 -3.46 16.02 -8.91
N PRO A 58 -3.30 17.36 -8.99
CA PRO A 58 -4.31 18.24 -9.58
C PRO A 58 -4.79 17.86 -10.99
N ARG A 59 -3.93 17.25 -11.81
CA ARG A 59 -4.28 16.79 -13.16
C ARG A 59 -5.41 15.75 -13.19
N TRP A 60 -5.64 15.04 -12.08
CA TRP A 60 -6.66 14.01 -11.94
C TRP A 60 -7.87 14.48 -11.13
N GLU A 61 -7.95 15.75 -10.73
CA GLU A 61 -9.00 16.28 -9.85
C GLU A 61 -10.42 15.99 -10.38
N ALA A 62 -10.64 16.16 -11.69
CA ALA A 62 -11.95 15.90 -12.31
C ALA A 62 -12.43 14.44 -12.15
N ALA A 63 -11.51 13.49 -11.95
CA ALA A 63 -11.84 12.08 -11.73
C ALA A 63 -12.43 11.80 -10.34
N LEU A 64 -12.37 12.76 -9.40
CA LEU A 64 -12.95 12.63 -8.06
C LEU A 64 -14.46 12.88 -8.00
N LYS A 65 -15.07 13.35 -9.09
CA LYS A 65 -16.49 13.68 -9.13
C LYS A 65 -17.36 12.49 -8.66
N GLY A 66 -18.06 12.67 -7.54
CA GLY A 66 -18.99 11.69 -6.98
C GLY A 66 -18.36 10.67 -6.01
N VAL A 67 -17.07 10.74 -5.73
CA VAL A 67 -16.42 9.84 -4.76
C VAL A 67 -17.02 9.97 -3.35
N GLU A 68 -17.48 11.16 -2.98
CA GLU A 68 -18.14 11.45 -1.71
C GLU A 68 -19.44 10.66 -1.49
N SER A 69 -20.01 10.03 -2.53
CA SER A 69 -21.23 9.24 -2.41
C SER A 69 -21.02 7.85 -1.77
N CYS A 70 -19.77 7.43 -1.53
CA CYS A 70 -19.46 6.15 -0.90
C CYS A 70 -18.95 6.31 0.54
N THR A 71 -19.20 5.31 1.39
CA THR A 71 -18.72 5.32 2.78
C THR A 71 -17.29 4.82 2.93
N HIS A 72 -16.83 4.03 1.96
CA HIS A 72 -15.50 3.42 1.94
C HIS A 72 -14.94 3.41 0.52
N VAL A 73 -13.62 3.52 0.45
CA VAL A 73 -12.86 3.43 -0.80
C VAL A 73 -11.83 2.31 -0.69
N VAL A 74 -11.66 1.56 -1.77
CA VAL A 74 -10.45 0.77 -2.02
C VAL A 74 -9.35 1.75 -2.41
N VAL A 75 -8.20 1.67 -1.75
CA VAL A 75 -7.01 2.46 -2.05
C VAL A 75 -5.89 1.50 -2.46
N LEU A 76 -5.38 1.66 -3.68
CA LEU A 76 -4.23 0.91 -4.18
C LEU A 76 -3.00 1.81 -4.15
N TYR A 77 -1.92 1.33 -3.54
CA TYR A 77 -0.69 2.11 -3.38
C TYR A 77 0.55 1.24 -3.58
N TRP A 78 1.64 1.89 -3.99
CA TRP A 78 2.89 1.23 -4.34
C TRP A 78 3.85 1.25 -3.16
N MET A 79 4.19 0.08 -2.62
CA MET A 79 5.14 -0.03 -1.52
C MET A 79 6.58 0.13 -2.04
N ASP A 80 6.92 1.36 -2.42
CA ASP A 80 8.14 1.81 -3.10
C ASP A 80 9.46 1.39 -2.43
N ARG A 81 9.43 1.11 -1.12
CA ARG A 81 10.57 0.67 -0.32
C ARG A 81 10.68 -0.86 -0.17
N SER A 82 9.82 -1.63 -0.83
CA SER A 82 9.78 -3.09 -0.71
C SER A 82 10.65 -3.77 -1.75
N ARG A 83 11.36 -4.82 -1.33
CA ARG A 83 12.00 -5.75 -2.25
C ARG A 83 10.96 -6.55 -3.03
N ARG A 84 11.34 -7.00 -4.22
CA ARG A 84 10.40 -7.59 -5.20
C ARG A 84 10.68 -9.06 -5.53
N ASP A 85 11.82 -9.57 -5.09
CA ASP A 85 12.40 -10.85 -5.46
C ASP A 85 12.06 -12.01 -4.50
N LEU A 86 11.41 -11.75 -3.35
CA LEU A 86 11.03 -12.80 -2.41
C LEU A 86 9.83 -13.61 -2.92
N VAL A 87 10.02 -14.92 -3.07
CA VAL A 87 8.96 -15.88 -3.47
C VAL A 87 8.52 -16.78 -2.33
N VAL A 88 9.38 -17.01 -1.34
CA VAL A 88 9.05 -17.66 -0.06
C VAL A 88 9.52 -16.77 1.08
N GLN A 89 8.63 -16.53 2.04
CA GLN A 89 8.86 -15.66 3.19
C GLN A 89 8.66 -16.43 4.50
N VAL A 90 9.29 -15.94 5.57
CA VAL A 90 9.09 -16.46 6.93
C VAL A 90 8.54 -15.33 7.81
N PRO A 91 7.20 -15.14 7.85
CA PRO A 91 6.59 -14.14 8.71
C PRO A 91 6.84 -14.47 10.18
N ARG A 92 7.31 -13.49 10.95
CA ARG A 92 7.62 -13.65 12.38
C ARG A 92 6.45 -14.21 13.21
N HIS A 93 5.21 -13.95 12.79
CA HIS A 93 4.00 -14.34 13.51
C HIS A 93 3.51 -15.77 13.19
N TYR A 94 3.98 -16.37 12.09
CA TYR A 94 3.54 -17.70 11.68
C TYR A 94 4.55 -18.80 12.01
N GLY A 95 5.85 -18.48 12.09
CA GLY A 95 6.90 -19.48 12.33
C GLY A 95 7.12 -20.48 11.19
N GLU A 96 6.26 -20.48 10.17
CA GLU A 96 6.32 -21.36 9.01
C GLU A 96 6.63 -20.59 7.71
N ARG A 97 7.29 -21.27 6.78
CA ARG A 97 7.56 -20.77 5.42
C ARG A 97 6.24 -20.68 4.65
N ARG A 98 5.98 -19.54 4.00
CA ARG A 98 4.83 -19.39 3.10
C ARG A 98 5.25 -18.75 1.80
N GLY A 99 4.62 -19.18 0.71
CA GLY A 99 4.75 -18.50 -0.58
C GLY A 99 4.25 -17.07 -0.47
N THR A 100 4.92 -16.13 -1.13
CA THR A 100 4.57 -14.70 -1.12
C THR A 100 3.10 -14.46 -1.43
N PHE A 101 2.52 -15.21 -2.36
CA PHE A 101 1.11 -15.06 -2.75
C PHE A 101 0.10 -15.57 -1.72
N ALA A 102 0.52 -16.40 -0.76
CA ALA A 102 -0.31 -16.82 0.37
C ALA A 102 -0.28 -15.82 1.56
N LEU A 103 0.41 -14.69 1.39
CA LEU A 103 0.57 -13.63 2.38
C LEU A 103 0.10 -12.29 1.83
N ARG A 104 -0.11 -11.33 2.74
CA ARG A 104 -0.29 -9.89 2.43
C ARG A 104 0.98 -9.07 2.68
N SER A 105 2.14 -9.72 2.66
CA SER A 105 3.44 -9.05 2.81
C SER A 105 3.64 -7.99 1.72
N PRO A 106 4.27 -6.84 2.02
CA PRO A 106 4.60 -5.83 1.02
C PRO A 106 5.74 -6.27 0.08
N ALA A 107 6.56 -7.26 0.47
CA ALA A 107 7.60 -7.81 -0.38
C ALA A 107 6.99 -8.76 -1.43
N ARG A 108 6.77 -8.26 -2.65
CA ARG A 108 6.10 -8.98 -3.75
C ARG A 108 6.66 -8.56 -5.11
N PRO A 109 6.55 -9.38 -6.17
CA PRO A 109 7.00 -9.02 -7.51
C PRO A 109 6.46 -7.67 -8.00
N ASN A 110 5.18 -7.41 -7.76
CA ASN A 110 4.57 -6.10 -7.90
C ASN A 110 4.04 -5.68 -6.52
N PRO A 111 4.73 -4.78 -5.80
CA PRO A 111 4.42 -4.39 -4.43
C PRO A 111 3.20 -3.44 -4.36
N ILE A 112 2.11 -3.83 -5.02
CA ILE A 112 0.81 -3.18 -4.97
C ILE A 112 0.12 -3.64 -3.69
N ALA A 113 -0.14 -2.70 -2.80
CA ALA A 113 -0.90 -2.92 -1.58
C ALA A 113 -2.32 -2.40 -1.72
N LEU A 114 -3.21 -2.93 -0.89
CA LEU A 114 -4.65 -2.66 -0.91
C LEU A 114 -5.14 -2.43 0.51
N SER A 115 -5.85 -1.32 0.70
CA SER A 115 -6.63 -1.04 1.91
C SER A 115 -8.06 -0.66 1.55
N VAL A 116 -9.03 -1.15 2.33
CA VAL A 116 -10.40 -0.63 2.32
C VAL A 116 -10.47 0.40 3.44
N ALA A 117 -10.52 1.68 3.06
CA ALA A 117 -10.45 2.79 3.98
C ALA A 117 -11.82 3.48 4.10
N ARG A 118 -12.21 3.84 5.31
CA ARG A 118 -13.43 4.60 5.58
C ARG A 118 -13.21 6.05 5.14
N LEU A 119 -14.08 6.54 4.27
CA LEU A 119 -14.05 7.92 3.79
C LEU A 119 -14.71 8.83 4.83
N LEU A 120 -13.97 9.84 5.30
CA LEU A 120 -14.48 10.82 6.25
C LEU A 120 -15.01 12.07 5.53
N ARG A 121 -14.25 12.58 4.56
CA ARG A 121 -14.60 13.76 3.75
C ARG A 121 -13.69 13.87 2.53
N VAL A 122 -14.15 14.64 1.55
CA VAL A 122 -13.42 15.04 0.34
C VAL A 122 -13.28 16.55 0.34
N GLU A 123 -12.06 17.06 0.16
CA GLU A 123 -11.71 18.49 0.14
C GLU A 123 -10.81 18.79 -1.05
N GLY A 124 -11.39 19.26 -2.17
CA GLY A 124 -10.65 19.43 -3.43
C GLY A 124 -10.03 18.11 -3.87
N THR A 125 -8.70 18.05 -3.97
CA THR A 125 -7.95 16.84 -4.35
C THR A 125 -7.59 15.93 -3.17
N ARG A 126 -8.15 16.15 -1.98
CA ARG A 126 -7.77 15.44 -0.74
C ARG A 126 -8.93 14.60 -0.24
N LEU A 127 -8.68 13.31 0.01
CA LEU A 127 -9.61 12.44 0.72
C LEU A 127 -9.07 12.19 2.13
N CYS A 128 -9.82 12.58 3.15
CA CYS A 128 -9.50 12.23 4.53
C CYS A 128 -10.10 10.87 4.84
N VAL A 129 -9.28 9.93 5.29
CA VAL A 129 -9.67 8.53 5.47
C VAL A 129 -9.11 7.92 6.76
N VAL A 130 -9.70 6.82 7.21
CA VAL A 130 -9.18 5.94 8.26
C VAL A 130 -9.06 4.52 7.72
N GLY A 131 -8.04 3.78 8.16
CA GLY A 131 -7.77 2.41 7.69
C GLY A 131 -6.71 2.34 6.60
N LEU A 132 -5.61 3.09 6.77
CA LEU A 132 -4.37 2.92 6.01
C LEU A 132 -3.25 2.45 6.95
N ASP A 133 -2.21 1.85 6.39
CA ASP A 133 -1.11 1.20 7.11
C ASP A 133 0.25 1.39 6.42
N CYS A 134 0.35 2.36 5.50
CA CYS A 134 1.55 2.64 4.73
C CYS A 134 2.34 3.84 5.25
N LEU A 135 3.62 3.92 4.88
CA LEU A 135 4.50 5.02 5.29
C LEU A 135 4.04 6.37 4.73
N ASP A 136 4.42 7.45 5.40
CA ASP A 136 4.21 8.80 4.88
C ASP A 136 4.87 8.94 3.51
N LYS A 137 4.15 9.61 2.62
CA LYS A 137 4.51 9.86 1.22
C LYS A 137 4.56 8.61 0.34
N THR A 138 3.90 7.53 0.73
CA THR A 138 3.73 6.34 -0.13
C THR A 138 3.01 6.74 -1.43
N PRO A 139 3.50 6.33 -2.62
CA PRO A 139 2.85 6.65 -3.89
C PRO A 139 1.47 5.99 -4.05
N LEU A 140 0.51 6.76 -4.54
CA LEU A 140 -0.85 6.29 -4.83
C LEU A 140 -0.94 5.80 -6.28
N LEU A 141 -1.58 4.65 -6.48
CA LEU A 141 -1.84 4.09 -7.82
C LEU A 141 -3.28 4.30 -8.26
N ASP A 142 -4.24 4.07 -7.37
CA ASP A 142 -5.66 4.05 -7.75
C ASP A 142 -6.57 4.18 -6.53
N ILE A 143 -7.81 4.63 -6.77
CA ILE A 143 -8.90 4.59 -5.80
C ILE A 143 -10.18 4.07 -6.46
N LYS A 144 -10.98 3.30 -5.73
CA LYS A 144 -12.27 2.79 -6.21
C LYS A 144 -13.32 2.86 -5.10
N PRO A 145 -14.60 3.09 -5.40
CA PRO A 145 -15.66 2.91 -4.40
C PRO A 145 -15.67 1.46 -3.94
N TYR A 146 -15.80 1.23 -2.62
CA TYR A 146 -15.97 -0.11 -2.07
C TYR A 146 -17.45 -0.46 -1.94
N PHE A 147 -17.84 -1.58 -2.55
CA PHE A 147 -19.15 -2.20 -2.35
C PHE A 147 -18.93 -3.62 -1.86
N ALA A 148 -19.56 -4.02 -0.75
CA ALA A 148 -19.37 -5.35 -0.15
C ALA A 148 -19.80 -6.53 -1.06
N SER A 149 -20.54 -6.24 -2.14
CA SER A 149 -20.88 -7.19 -3.20
C SER A 149 -19.74 -7.43 -4.21
N THR A 150 -18.62 -6.73 -4.04
CA THR A 150 -17.41 -6.81 -4.87
C THR A 150 -16.28 -7.39 -4.03
#